data_AF-A0A160F2N1-F1
#
_entry.id   AF-A0A160F2N1-F1
#
_cell.length_a   1.000
_cell.length_b   1.000
_cell.length_c   1.000
_cell.angle_alpha   90.00
_cell.angle_beta   90.00
_cell.angle_gamma   90.00
#
_symmetry.space_group_name_H-M   'P 1'
#
loop_
_entity.id
_entity.type
_entity.pdbx_description
1 polymer ?
#
loop_
_entity_poly.entity_id
_entity_poly.type
_entity_poly.pdbx_seq_one_letter_code
_entity_poly.pdbx_strand_id
1 'polypeptide(L)'
;MEYRDFSSVEKQREFLTAEEFPEGPYGHPQGKKRPVENKSTPWEEGQRYYSAFNYEYKAFHQHIPRQDPGAHPPHDDPTKEEQPPYEG
;
A
#
# COMPACT_ATOMS: atom_id res chain seq x y z
N MET A 1 5.92 21.09 2.80
CA MET A 1 6.23 19.96 3.69
C MET A 1 4.90 19.44 4.19
N GLU A 2 4.52 18.23 3.80
CA GLU A 2 3.39 17.54 4.41
C GLU A 2 3.82 17.16 5.83
N TYR A 3 3.03 17.49 6.85
CA TYR A 3 3.37 17.25 8.25
C TYR A 3 2.87 15.86 8.64
N ARG A 4 3.79 14.92 8.85
CA ARG A 4 3.51 13.53 9.25
C ARG A 4 3.96 13.33 10.69
N ASP A 5 3.15 13.74 11.65
CA ASP A 5 3.54 13.70 13.07
C ASP A 5 3.82 12.29 13.59
N PHE A 6 3.12 11.28 13.05
CA PHE A 6 3.19 9.91 13.55
C PHE A 6 3.15 8.88 12.41
N SER A 7 4.25 8.15 12.22
CA SER A 7 4.38 7.13 11.16
C SER A 7 3.34 5.99 11.26
N SER A 8 2.83 5.69 12.46
CA SER A 8 1.76 4.70 12.65
C SER A 8 0.42 5.18 12.11
N VAL A 9 0.08 6.45 12.32
CA VAL A 9 -1.16 7.07 11.83
C VAL A 9 -1.13 7.13 10.31
N GLU A 10 -0.01 7.57 9.75
CA GLU A 10 0.19 7.64 8.31
C GLU A 10 0.15 6.24 7.67
N LYS A 11 0.74 5.22 8.32
CA LYS A 11 0.61 3.83 7.84
C LYS A 11 -0.84 3.38 7.81
N GLN A 12 -1.61 3.68 8.84
CA GLN A 12 -3.02 3.29 8.89
C GLN A 12 -3.87 4.02 7.82
N ARG A 13 -3.51 5.26 7.48
CA ARG A 13 -4.17 6.05 6.43
C ARG A 13 -3.77 5.62 5.02
N GLU A 14 -2.49 5.37 4.78
CA GLU A 14 -1.94 5.05 3.46
C GLU A 14 -2.04 3.57 3.10
N PHE A 15 -1.93 2.65 4.08
CA PHE A 15 -2.00 1.22 3.81
C PHE A 15 -3.41 0.68 3.96
N LEU A 16 -4.04 0.48 2.81
CA LEU A 16 -5.39 -0.06 2.72
C LEU A 16 -5.39 -1.55 3.07
N THR A 17 -6.36 -1.95 3.89
CA THR A 17 -6.64 -3.37 4.13
C THR A 17 -7.20 -4.01 2.86
N ALA A 18 -6.74 -5.21 2.53
CA ALA A 18 -7.30 -5.94 1.40
C ALA A 18 -8.77 -6.31 1.69
N GLU A 19 -9.71 -5.66 1.00
CA GLU A 19 -11.11 -6.11 1.02
C GLU A 19 -11.25 -7.44 0.24
N GLU A 20 -11.73 -8.50 0.87
CA GLU A 20 -11.88 -9.79 0.17
C GLU A 20 -13.09 -9.80 -0.78
N PHE A 21 -14.18 -9.14 -0.36
CA PHE A 21 -15.42 -9.02 -1.13
C PHE A 21 -15.94 -7.58 -1.09
N PRO A 22 -15.78 -6.78 -2.17
CA PRO A 22 -16.28 -5.40 -2.23
C PRO A 22 -17.80 -5.28 -1.98
N GLU A 23 -18.56 -6.33 -2.29
CA GLU A 23 -20.00 -6.44 -2.08
C GLU A 23 -20.41 -6.97 -0.68
N GLY A 24 -19.43 -7.39 0.13
CA GLY A 24 -19.62 -8.03 1.43
C GLY A 24 -19.66 -9.56 1.35
N PRO A 25 -19.87 -10.25 2.47
CA PRO A 25 -19.87 -11.72 2.53
C PRO A 25 -20.98 -12.33 1.68
N TYR A 26 -20.86 -13.62 1.37
CA TYR A 26 -21.92 -14.35 0.65
C TYR A 26 -23.29 -14.19 1.32
N GLY A 27 -24.30 -13.77 0.55
CA GLY A 27 -25.66 -13.52 1.04
C GLY A 27 -25.91 -12.09 1.55
N HIS A 28 -24.92 -11.21 1.52
CA HIS A 28 -25.08 -9.81 1.89
C HIS A 28 -26.14 -9.11 1.00
N PRO A 29 -27.02 -8.27 1.56
CA PRO A 29 -28.09 -7.62 0.80
C PRO A 29 -27.58 -6.53 -0.17
N GLN A 30 -26.36 -6.05 0.03
CA GLN A 30 -25.71 -5.05 -0.82
C GLN A 30 -25.28 -5.67 -2.16
N GLY A 31 -25.31 -4.92 -3.26
CA GLY A 31 -24.99 -5.44 -4.60
C GLY A 31 -26.09 -6.25 -5.31
N LYS A 32 -27.23 -6.59 -4.66
CA LYS A 32 -28.33 -7.35 -5.31
C LYS A 32 -28.91 -6.72 -6.59
N LYS A 33 -28.89 -5.40 -6.68
CA LYS A 33 -29.47 -4.61 -7.79
C LYS A 33 -28.50 -3.62 -8.41
N ARG A 34 -27.25 -3.58 -7.94
CA ARG A 34 -26.21 -2.65 -8.40
C ARG A 34 -24.96 -3.45 -8.75
N PRO A 35 -24.28 -3.17 -9.87
CA PRO A 35 -23.00 -3.79 -10.18
C PRO A 35 -22.04 -3.63 -9.01
N VAL A 36 -21.18 -4.63 -8.81
CA VAL A 36 -20.06 -4.50 -7.89
C VAL A 36 -19.10 -3.47 -8.48
N GLU A 37 -18.93 -2.36 -7.77
CA GLU A 37 -17.89 -1.39 -8.08
C GLU A 37 -16.62 -1.79 -7.32
N ASN A 38 -15.46 -1.51 -7.93
CA ASN A 38 -14.18 -1.84 -7.31
C ASN A 38 -13.98 -1.03 -6.03
N LYS A 39 -13.14 -1.56 -5.13
CA LYS A 39 -12.94 -1.14 -3.74
C LYS A 39 -12.84 0.39 -3.53
N SER A 40 -13.38 0.83 -2.38
CA SER A 40 -13.30 2.15 -1.73
C SER A 40 -12.65 3.27 -2.56
N THR A 41 -13.48 4.13 -3.15
CA THR A 41 -13.08 5.37 -3.84
C THR A 41 -13.55 6.59 -3.05
N PRO A 42 -12.82 7.72 -3.05
CA PRO A 42 -11.62 8.00 -3.84
C PRO A 42 -10.31 7.58 -3.16
N TRP A 43 -9.35 7.15 -3.98
CA TRP A 43 -7.98 6.93 -3.55
C TRP A 43 -7.26 8.28 -3.37
N GLU A 44 -6.46 8.39 -2.33
CA GLU A 44 -5.53 9.50 -2.11
C GLU A 44 -4.12 9.15 -2.61
N GLU A 45 -3.33 10.17 -2.93
CA GLU A 45 -1.94 9.98 -3.34
C GLU A 45 -1.14 9.24 -2.26
N GLY A 46 -0.37 8.23 -2.65
CA GLY A 46 0.45 7.42 -1.74
C GLY A 46 -0.25 6.20 -1.13
N GLN A 47 -1.58 6.08 -1.27
CA GLN A 47 -2.32 4.91 -0.79
C GLN A 47 -1.94 3.63 -1.55
N ARG A 48 -1.80 2.52 -0.81
CA ARG A 48 -1.37 1.22 -1.35
C ARG A 48 -1.87 0.05 -0.50
N TYR A 49 -1.97 -1.14 -1.06
CA TYR A 49 -2.28 -2.36 -0.28
C TYR A 49 -1.03 -2.95 0.38
N TYR A 50 -1.24 -3.68 1.48
CA TYR A 50 -0.24 -4.61 1.99
C TYR A 50 0.06 -5.70 0.94
N SER A 51 1.33 -5.86 0.59
CA SER A 51 1.81 -6.92 -0.29
C SER A 51 2.68 -7.87 0.52
N ALA A 52 2.39 -9.17 0.44
CA ALA A 52 3.19 -10.22 1.05
C ALA A 52 4.57 -10.40 0.39
N PHE A 53 4.81 -9.74 -0.75
CA PHE A 53 6.05 -9.85 -1.52
C PHE A 53 7.01 -8.67 -1.32
N ASN A 54 6.64 -7.72 -0.45
CA ASN A 54 7.45 -6.55 -0.13
C ASN A 54 8.18 -6.71 1.21
N TYR A 55 9.26 -5.95 1.40
CA TYR A 55 9.96 -5.90 2.68
C TYR A 55 9.07 -5.33 3.79
N GLU A 56 9.07 -5.99 4.95
CA GLU A 56 8.36 -5.53 6.15
C GLU A 56 8.92 -4.20 6.67
N TYR A 57 10.25 -4.07 6.69
CA TYR A 57 10.93 -2.85 7.14
C TYR A 57 11.68 -2.17 5.99
N LYS A 58 10.94 -1.43 5.16
CA LYS A 58 11.47 -0.84 3.93
C LYS A 58 12.64 0.12 4.14
N ALA A 59 12.63 0.95 5.19
CA ALA A 59 13.73 1.87 5.51
C ALA A 59 15.07 1.15 5.69
N PHE A 60 15.11 0.05 6.43
CA PHE A 60 16.36 -0.72 6.58
C PHE A 60 16.85 -1.33 5.27
N HIS A 61 15.94 -1.69 4.37
CA HIS A 61 16.28 -2.28 3.09
C HIS A 61 16.56 -1.23 2.00
N GLN A 62 16.45 0.06 2.34
CA GLN A 62 16.81 1.15 1.45
C GLN A 62 18.31 1.14 1.21
N HIS A 63 18.72 1.31 -0.06
CA HIS A 63 20.12 1.20 -0.51
C HIS A 63 20.81 -0.16 -0.29
N ILE A 64 20.09 -1.20 0.15
CA ILE A 64 20.60 -2.57 0.21
C ILE A 64 20.12 -3.31 -1.05
N PRO A 65 21.00 -3.51 -2.07
CA PRO A 65 20.60 -4.21 -3.27
C PRO A 65 20.33 -5.69 -2.97
N ARG A 66 19.28 -6.21 -3.60
CA ARG A 66 19.01 -7.65 -3.60
C ARG A 66 20.16 -8.38 -4.29
N GLN A 67 20.63 -9.46 -3.70
CA GLN A 67 21.76 -10.24 -4.20
C GLN A 67 21.34 -11.37 -5.16
N ASP A 68 20.18 -11.23 -5.80
CA ASP A 68 19.63 -12.20 -6.75
C ASP A 68 19.81 -11.70 -8.20
N PRO A 69 20.36 -12.51 -9.12
CA PRO A 69 20.55 -12.11 -10.50
C PRO A 69 19.22 -11.78 -11.19
N GLY A 70 19.05 -10.54 -11.63
CA GLY A 70 17.81 -10.07 -12.28
C GLY A 70 16.76 -9.51 -11.31
N ALA A 71 17.12 -9.33 -10.04
CA ALA A 71 16.24 -8.66 -9.09
C ALA A 71 15.91 -7.23 -9.52
N HIS A 72 14.64 -6.85 -9.39
CA HIS A 72 14.24 -5.45 -9.53
C HIS A 72 14.88 -4.61 -8.41
N PRO A 73 15.14 -3.31 -8.64
CA PRO A 73 15.51 -2.38 -7.57
C PRO A 73 14.49 -2.44 -6.42
N PRO A 74 14.91 -2.23 -5.15
CA PRO A 74 13.99 -2.20 -4.01
C PRO A 74 12.89 -1.13 -4.09
N HIS A 75 13.05 -0.14 -4.98
CA HIS A 75 12.13 0.96 -5.21
C HIS A 75 11.67 0.96 -6.68
N ASP A 76 10.37 1.19 -6.90
CA ASP A 76 9.77 1.25 -8.25
C ASP A 76 9.94 2.63 -8.93
N ASP A 77 10.23 3.68 -8.15
CA ASP A 77 10.44 5.05 -8.64
C ASP A 77 11.95 5.40 -8.61
N PRO A 78 12.61 5.59 -9.77
CA PRO A 78 14.03 5.90 -9.84
C PRO A 78 14.37 7.32 -9.35
N THR A 79 13.37 8.15 -9.07
CA THR A 79 13.54 9.56 -8.65
C THR A 79 13.18 9.81 -7.18
N LYS A 80 12.61 8.80 -6.49
CA LYS A 80 12.19 8.89 -5.09
C LYS A 80 12.77 7.75 -4.28
N GLU A 81 13.74 8.09 -3.44
CA GLU A 81 14.40 7.15 -2.53
C GLU A 81 13.52 6.83 -1.32
N GLU A 82 12.86 7.85 -0.76
CA GLU A 82 11.94 7.71 0.36
C GLU A 82 10.57 7.29 -0.14
N GLN A 83 9.93 6.32 0.53
CA GLN A 83 8.48 6.20 0.43
C GLN A 83 7.89 6.46 1.81
N PRO A 84 6.96 7.41 1.94
CA PRO A 84 6.30 7.61 3.21
C PRO A 84 5.55 6.36 3.69
N PRO A 85 5.30 6.26 5.01
CA PRO A 85 5.73 7.18 6.07
C PRO A 85 7.04 6.73 6.75
N TYR A 86 7.89 6.01 6.02
CA TYR A 86 9.18 5.58 6.56
C TYR A 86 10.25 6.59 6.15
N GLU A 87 10.97 7.09 7.15
CA GLU A 87 12.16 7.94 6.97
C GLU A 87 13.39 7.04 6.88
N GLY A 88 14.36 7.43 6.06
CA GLY A 88 15.63 6.72 5.83
C GLY A 88 16.70 7.02 6.86
#